data_AF-A0A2A4K8M4-F1
#
_entry.id   AF-A0A2A4K8M4-F1
#
_cell.length_a   1.000
_cell.length_b   1.000
_cell.length_c   1.000
_cell.angle_alpha   90.00
_cell.angle_beta   90.00
_cell.angle_gamma   90.00
#
_symmetry.space_group_name_H-M   'P 1'
#
loop_
_entity.id
_entity.type
_entity.pdbx_description
1 polymer ?
#
loop_
_entity_poly.entity_id
_entity_poly.type
_entity_poly.pdbx_seq_one_letter_code
_entity_poly.pdbx_strand_id
1 'polypeptide(L)'
;MTGISASASVRITTKRPSQIVEEVRHIADKMCDRKAVIKNADMSEEMQQDAVDCATQALEKFNIEKDIAAFIKKEFDKKYNPTWHCIVGRNFGSYVTHETRHFIYFYLGQVAILLFKSG
;
A
#
# COMPACT_ATOMS: atom_id res chain seq x y z
N MET A 1 -34.05 22.85 0.17
CA MET A 1 -34.60 22.03 -0.94
C MET A 1 -34.17 22.72 -2.22
N THR A 2 -33.38 22.18 -3.15
CA THR A 2 -32.84 20.86 -3.45
C THR A 2 -31.60 21.09 -4.33
N GLY A 3 -30.54 20.30 -4.15
CA GLY A 3 -29.36 20.40 -5.01
C GLY A 3 -28.42 19.21 -4.83
N ILE A 4 -28.92 18.00 -5.08
CA ILE A 4 -28.07 16.82 -5.15
C ILE A 4 -27.47 16.77 -6.57
N SER A 5 -26.15 16.86 -6.59
CA SER A 5 -25.26 16.77 -7.75
C SER A 5 -25.53 15.51 -8.58
N ALA A 6 -25.99 15.71 -9.81
CA ALA A 6 -26.13 14.67 -10.83
C ALA A 6 -24.79 14.52 -11.59
N SER A 7 -23.94 13.58 -11.18
CA SER A 7 -22.79 13.18 -12.01
C SER A 7 -22.32 11.73 -11.82
N ALA A 8 -22.72 11.05 -10.74
CA ALA A 8 -22.28 9.68 -10.49
C ALA A 8 -23.14 8.59 -11.19
N SER A 9 -24.42 8.84 -11.47
CA SER A 9 -25.37 7.78 -11.89
C SER A 9 -25.32 7.36 -13.37
N VAL A 10 -24.66 8.11 -14.25
CA VAL A 10 -24.70 7.85 -15.71
C VAL A 10 -23.77 6.71 -16.15
N ARG A 11 -22.77 6.33 -15.34
CA ARG A 11 -21.76 5.33 -15.75
C ARG A 11 -22.14 3.87 -15.45
N ILE A 12 -23.20 3.62 -14.69
CA ILE A 12 -23.55 2.27 -14.20
C ILE A 12 -24.42 1.50 -15.21
N THR A 13 -25.18 2.17 -16.07
CA THR A 13 -26.25 1.55 -16.87
C THR A 13 -25.80 0.84 -18.15
N THR A 14 -24.52 0.93 -18.55
CA THR A 14 -24.02 0.38 -19.84
C THR A 14 -23.12 -0.85 -19.72
N LYS A 15 -22.78 -1.30 -18.50
CA LYS A 15 -21.87 -2.45 -18.31
C LYS A 15 -22.66 -3.77 -18.30
N ARG A 16 -22.10 -4.82 -18.92
CA ARG A 16 -22.68 -6.17 -18.81
C ARG A 16 -22.67 -6.63 -17.34
N PRO A 17 -23.65 -7.42 -16.89
CA PRO A 17 -23.72 -7.88 -15.50
C PRO A 17 -22.42 -8.52 -15.00
N SER A 18 -21.73 -9.31 -15.83
CA SER A 18 -20.43 -9.90 -15.48
C SER A 18 -19.33 -8.86 -15.23
N GLN A 19 -19.28 -7.79 -16.03
CA GLN A 19 -18.30 -6.70 -15.86
C GLN A 19 -18.59 -5.87 -14.61
N ILE A 20 -19.87 -5.72 -14.24
CA ILE A 20 -20.27 -5.07 -12.99
C ILE A 20 -19.82 -5.92 -11.80
N VAL A 21 -20.02 -7.24 -11.85
CA VAL A 21 -19.62 -8.15 -10.76
C VAL A 21 -18.09 -8.15 -10.58
N GLU A 22 -17.31 -8.15 -11.65
CA GLU A 22 -15.84 -8.07 -11.57
C GLU A 22 -15.34 -6.72 -11.02
N GLU A 23 -15.97 -5.62 -11.44
CA GLU A 23 -15.62 -4.28 -10.95
C GLU A 23 -16.03 -4.10 -9.49
N VAL A 24 -17.22 -4.57 -9.09
CA VAL A 24 -17.68 -4.58 -7.69
C VAL A 24 -16.77 -5.46 -6.84
N ARG A 25 -16.30 -6.60 -7.35
CA ARG A 25 -15.31 -7.43 -6.66
C ARG A 25 -13.97 -6.70 -6.50
N HIS A 26 -13.48 -6.03 -7.54
CA HIS A 26 -12.26 -5.22 -7.45
C HIS A 26 -12.40 -4.06 -6.46
N ILE A 27 -13.58 -3.43 -6.40
CA ILE A 27 -13.91 -2.37 -5.46
C ILE A 27 -14.02 -2.94 -4.04
N ALA A 28 -14.65 -4.10 -3.85
CA ALA A 28 -14.76 -4.78 -2.56
C ALA A 28 -13.40 -5.26 -2.05
N ASP A 29 -12.54 -5.79 -2.92
CA ASP A 29 -11.15 -6.12 -2.61
C ASP A 29 -10.34 -4.86 -2.25
N LYS A 30 -10.64 -3.70 -2.88
CA LYS A 30 -10.09 -2.39 -2.46
C LYS A 30 -10.64 -1.88 -1.12
N MET A 31 -11.84 -2.30 -0.72
CA MET A 31 -12.53 -1.86 0.51
C MET A 31 -12.42 -2.85 1.68
N CYS A 32 -11.84 -4.03 1.47
CA CYS A 32 -11.57 -5.01 2.51
C CYS A 32 -10.44 -4.53 3.43
N ASP A 33 -10.82 -3.99 4.58
CA ASP A 33 -10.07 -3.90 5.83
C ASP A 33 -8.54 -3.91 5.67
N ARG A 34 -7.95 -2.74 5.37
CA ARG A 34 -6.50 -2.54 5.24
C ARG A 34 -5.80 -2.56 6.60
N LYS A 35 -6.17 -3.52 7.44
CA LYS A 35 -5.50 -3.77 8.71
C LYS A 35 -4.09 -4.26 8.42
N ALA A 36 -3.10 -3.51 8.87
CA ALA A 36 -1.72 -3.92 8.78
C ALA A 36 -1.47 -5.15 9.67
N VAL A 37 -0.78 -6.14 9.11
CA VAL A 37 -0.28 -7.30 9.84
C VAL A 37 1.24 -7.28 9.79
N ILE A 38 1.85 -6.78 10.87
CA ILE A 38 3.31 -6.75 11.01
C ILE A 38 3.80 -8.18 11.25
N LYS A 39 4.73 -8.64 10.41
CA LYS A 39 5.32 -9.98 10.49
C LYS A 39 6.67 -9.94 11.20
N ASN A 40 7.46 -8.91 10.93
CA ASN A 40 8.71 -8.66 11.61
C ASN A 40 9.04 -7.17 11.57
N ALA A 41 9.65 -6.63 12.62
CA ALA A 41 10.08 -5.25 12.68
C ALA A 41 11.28 -5.11 13.63
N ASP A 42 12.28 -4.35 13.20
CA ASP A 42 13.34 -3.78 14.02
C ASP A 42 13.35 -2.27 13.75
N MET A 43 12.48 -1.54 14.45
CA MET A 43 12.36 -0.07 14.44
C MET A 43 11.34 0.36 15.51
N SER A 44 11.29 1.65 15.85
CA SER A 44 10.35 2.21 16.83
C SER A 44 8.89 2.10 16.35
N GLU A 45 7.93 1.98 17.27
CA GLU A 45 6.49 1.90 16.96
C GLU A 45 5.98 3.11 16.15
N GLU A 46 6.48 4.31 16.42
CA GLU A 46 6.17 5.52 15.65
C GLU A 46 6.56 5.34 14.17
N MET A 47 7.79 4.88 13.91
CA MET A 47 8.27 4.59 12.55
C MET A 47 7.51 3.44 11.89
N GLN A 48 7.05 2.44 12.65
CA GLN A 48 6.21 1.36 12.12
C GLN A 48 4.85 1.92 11.66
N GLN A 49 4.23 2.80 12.46
CA GLN A 49 2.98 3.46 12.10
C GLN A 49 3.15 4.32 10.85
N ASP A 50 4.24 5.10 10.78
CA ASP A 50 4.58 5.87 9.59
C ASP A 50 4.76 5.00 8.34
N ALA A 51 5.35 3.80 8.47
CA ALA A 51 5.49 2.86 7.36
C ALA A 51 4.13 2.33 6.88
N VAL A 52 3.24 1.99 7.81
CA VAL A 52 1.87 1.53 7.53
C VAL A 52 1.06 2.64 6.86
N ASP A 53 1.12 3.86 7.37
CA ASP A 53 0.37 5.00 6.84
C ASP A 53 0.89 5.39 5.45
N CYS A 54 2.22 5.40 5.27
CA CYS A 54 2.84 5.67 3.97
C CYS A 54 2.43 4.61 2.93
N ALA A 55 2.49 3.33 3.29
CA ALA A 55 2.08 2.24 2.39
C ALA A 55 0.57 2.27 2.09
N THR A 56 -0.26 2.62 3.08
CA THR A 56 -1.71 2.79 2.90
C THR A 56 -2.00 3.89 1.88
N GLN A 57 -1.35 5.05 2.00
CA GLN A 57 -1.47 6.15 1.04
C GLN A 57 -0.94 5.76 -0.36
N ALA A 58 0.15 5.01 -0.42
CA ALA A 58 0.72 4.55 -1.68
C ALA A 58 -0.25 3.63 -2.43
N LEU A 59 -0.90 2.69 -1.72
CA LEU A 59 -1.88 1.76 -2.27
C LEU A 59 -3.18 2.45 -2.74
N GLU A 60 -3.51 3.62 -2.21
CA GLU A 60 -4.64 4.43 -2.70
C GLU A 60 -4.32 5.14 -4.01
N LYS A 61 -3.07 5.60 -4.15
CA LYS A 61 -2.61 6.44 -5.27
C LYS A 61 -2.17 5.61 -6.47
N PHE A 62 -1.59 4.44 -6.24
CA PHE A 62 -0.93 3.65 -7.27
C PHE A 62 -1.48 2.22 -7.32
N ASN A 63 -1.58 1.65 -8.53
CA ASN A 63 -2.00 0.27 -8.72
C ASN A 63 -0.84 -0.67 -9.14
N ILE A 64 0.35 -0.12 -9.40
CA ILE A 64 1.53 -0.88 -9.84
C ILE A 64 2.50 -1.00 -8.66
N GLU A 65 2.87 -2.23 -8.28
CA GLU A 65 3.74 -2.53 -7.13
C GLU A 65 5.06 -1.75 -7.15
N LYS A 66 5.67 -1.62 -8.33
CA LYS A 66 6.88 -0.81 -8.55
C LYS A 66 6.69 0.65 -8.13
N ASP A 67 5.57 1.26 -8.48
CA ASP A 67 5.30 2.68 -8.20
C ASP A 67 4.96 2.89 -6.72
N ILE A 68 4.27 1.92 -6.10
CA ILE A 68 4.02 1.88 -4.65
C ILE A 68 5.35 1.82 -3.89
N ALA A 69 6.25 0.90 -4.26
CA ALA A 69 7.55 0.75 -3.64
C ALA A 69 8.41 2.02 -3.80
N ALA A 70 8.42 2.62 -4.99
CA ALA A 70 9.13 3.86 -5.26
C ALA A 70 8.62 5.03 -4.41
N PHE A 71 7.30 5.13 -4.22
CA PHE A 71 6.70 6.16 -3.36
C PHE A 71 7.13 6.00 -1.90
N ILE A 72 6.98 4.80 -1.33
CA ILE A 72 7.33 4.52 0.07
C ILE A 72 8.81 4.80 0.31
N LYS A 73 9.68 4.26 -0.57
CA LYS A 73 11.13 4.51 -0.52
C LYS A 73 11.44 6.01 -0.49
N LYS A 74 10.86 6.78 -1.42
CA LYS A 74 11.14 8.21 -1.56
C LYS A 74 10.72 9.01 -0.31
N GLU A 75 9.56 8.68 0.28
CA GLU A 75 9.10 9.35 1.49
C GLU A 75 9.98 9.00 2.70
N PHE A 76 10.42 7.74 2.81
CA PHE A 76 11.32 7.32 3.89
C PHE A 76 12.73 7.88 3.74
N ASP A 77 13.28 7.95 2.52
CA ASP A 77 14.54 8.64 2.23
C ASP A 77 14.47 10.11 2.66
N LYS A 78 13.35 10.78 2.40
CA LYS A 78 13.13 12.18 2.75
C LYS A 78 12.98 12.39 4.26
N LYS A 79 12.26 11.51 4.96
CA LYS A 79 11.93 11.66 6.38
C LYS A 79 13.03 11.14 7.32
N TYR A 80 13.69 10.03 6.96
CA TYR A 80 14.63 9.30 7.82
C TYR A 80 16.05 9.17 7.24
N ASN A 81 16.38 10.03 6.28
CA ASN A 81 17.62 10.05 5.52
C ASN A 81 17.82 8.82 4.62
N PRO A 82 18.45 8.96 3.45
CA PRO A 82 18.79 7.82 2.59
C PRO A 82 19.82 6.86 3.23
N THR A 83 19.95 5.60 2.79
CA THR A 83 19.26 4.98 1.64
C THR A 83 18.32 3.86 2.08
N TRP A 84 17.03 4.08 1.85
CA TRP A 84 15.97 3.09 2.03
C TRP A 84 15.76 2.25 0.78
N HIS A 85 15.30 1.04 0.99
CA HIS A 85 14.94 0.06 -0.04
C HIS A 85 13.55 -0.46 0.28
N CYS A 86 12.70 -0.59 -0.74
CA CYS A 86 11.34 -1.05 -0.57
C CYS A 86 11.02 -2.12 -1.62
N ILE A 87 10.42 -3.22 -1.17
CA ILE A 87 9.90 -4.30 -2.02
C ILE A 87 8.41 -4.42 -1.70
N VAL A 88 7.59 -4.49 -2.75
CA VAL A 88 6.14 -4.63 -2.66
C VAL A 88 5.74 -5.76 -3.59
N GLY A 89 4.96 -6.71 -3.09
CA GLY A 89 4.52 -7.84 -3.91
C GLY A 89 3.58 -8.79 -3.19
N ARG A 90 2.80 -9.55 -3.94
CA ARG A 90 1.94 -10.61 -3.38
C ARG A 90 2.73 -11.87 -3.03
N ASN A 91 3.77 -12.19 -3.81
CA ASN A 91 4.56 -13.41 -3.67
C ASN A 91 6.05 -13.11 -3.87
N PHE A 92 6.82 -13.09 -2.79
CA PHE A 92 8.29 -13.01 -2.85
C PHE A 92 8.90 -13.63 -1.58
N GLY A 93 10.14 -14.11 -1.73
CA GLY A 93 11.06 -14.36 -0.61
C GLY A 93 12.23 -13.39 -0.71
N SER A 94 12.77 -13.00 0.42
CA SER A 94 13.89 -12.05 0.49
C SER A 94 14.89 -12.44 1.57
N TYR A 95 16.17 -12.31 1.26
CA TYR A 95 17.25 -12.40 2.23
C TYR A 95 18.10 -11.14 2.08
N VAL A 96 18.04 -10.25 3.07
CA VAL A 96 18.67 -8.91 3.02
C VAL A 96 19.41 -8.61 4.31
N THR A 97 20.53 -7.91 4.19
CA THR A 97 21.21 -7.26 5.32
C THR A 97 20.70 -5.83 5.43
N HIS A 98 20.48 -5.35 6.65
CA HIS A 98 19.94 -4.02 6.92
C HIS A 98 20.64 -3.37 8.11
N GLU A 99 20.57 -2.05 8.20
CA GLU A 99 20.99 -1.29 9.38
C GLU A 99 20.06 -1.55 10.57
N THR A 100 20.63 -1.63 11.78
CA THR A 100 19.86 -1.84 13.02
C THR A 100 18.81 -0.73 13.20
N ARG A 101 17.63 -1.11 13.70
CA ARG A 101 16.47 -0.24 13.96
C ARG A 101 15.84 0.41 12.71
N HIS A 102 16.10 -0.14 11.52
CA HIS A 102 15.53 0.36 10.26
C HIS A 102 15.02 -0.76 9.35
N PHE A 103 14.21 -1.68 9.90
CA PHE A 103 13.63 -2.79 9.14
C PHE A 103 12.18 -3.06 9.52
N ILE A 104 11.31 -3.26 8.53
CA ILE A 104 9.94 -3.71 8.74
C ILE A 104 9.46 -4.58 7.57
N TYR A 105 8.74 -5.65 7.91
CA TYR A 105 8.04 -6.52 6.99
C TYR A 105 6.60 -6.73 7.46
N PHE A 106 5.63 -6.32 6.65
CA PHE A 106 4.21 -6.37 6.99
C PHE A 106 3.33 -6.61 5.77
N TYR A 107 2.08 -6.99 6.03
CA TYR A 107 1.05 -7.12 5.02
C TYR A 107 0.00 -6.02 5.17
N LEU A 108 -0.46 -5.47 4.04
CA LEU A 108 -1.70 -4.72 3.92
C LEU A 108 -2.64 -5.51 2.99
N GLY A 109 -3.62 -6.18 3.57
CA GLY A 109 -4.44 -7.16 2.87
C GLY A 109 -3.57 -8.30 2.31
N GLN A 110 -3.58 -8.49 0.99
CA GLN A 110 -2.81 -9.54 0.30
C GLN A 110 -1.44 -9.06 -0.21
N VAL A 111 -1.10 -7.78 -0.01
CA VAL A 111 0.15 -7.20 -0.50
C VAL A 111 1.15 -7.17 0.65
N ALA A 112 2.31 -7.80 0.43
CA ALA A 112 3.41 -7.75 1.37
C ALA A 112 4.31 -6.55 1.04
N ILE A 113 4.79 -5.86 2.08
CA ILE A 113 5.69 -4.72 2.01
C ILE A 113 6.89 -5.02 2.89
N LEU A 114 8.08 -4.98 2.29
CA LEU A 114 9.36 -5.05 2.97
C LEU A 114 10.08 -3.72 2.77
N LEU A 115 10.39 -3.04 3.87
CA LEU A 115 11.05 -1.75 3.88
C LEU A 115 12.24 -1.81 4.83
N PHE A 116 13.42 -1.48 4.32
CA PHE A 116 14.65 -1.53 5.12
C PHE A 116 15.67 -0.50 4.67
N LYS A 117 16.57 -0.11 5.57
CA LYS A 117 17.68 0.79 5.28
C LYS A 117 18.98 0.00 5.13
N SER A 118 19.78 0.34 4.12
CA SER A 118 21.10 -0.23 3.90
C SER A 118 21.92 0.72 3.03
N GLY A 119 23.08 1.16 3.54
CA GLY A 119 24.06 1.97 2.82
C GLY A 119 25.20 2.44 3.70
#